data_AF-A0A392VB47-F1
#
_entry.id   AF-A0A392VB47-F1
#
_cell.length_a   1.000
_cell.length_b   1.000
_cell.length_c   1.000
_cell.angle_alpha   90.00
_cell.angle_beta   90.00
_cell.angle_gamma   90.00
#
_symmetry.space_group_name_H-M   'P 1'
#
loop_
_entity.id
_entity.type
_entity.pdbx_description
1 polymer ?
#
loop_
_entity_poly.entity_id
_entity_poly.type
_entity_poly.pdbx_seq_one_letter_code
_entity_poly.pdbx_strand_id
1 'polypeptide(L)' 'MRRALGGKLKIDFIDDTIPIPTNPFDPPYRSWNHCNMLVHSWIMNSVSDSIAQS' A
#
# COMPACT_ATOMS: atom_id res chain seq x y z
N MET A 1 10.05 -15.66 -0.08
CA MET A 1 9.84 -14.30 0.47
C MET A 1 8.44 -14.16 1.07
N ARG A 2 8.15 -14.79 2.21
CA ARG A 2 6.83 -14.66 2.90
C ARG A 2 6.95 -14.29 4.38
N ARG A 3 8.19 -14.23 4.90
CA ARG A 3 8.49 -14.03 6.32
C ARG A 3 8.91 -12.60 6.70
N ALA A 4 9.11 -11.72 5.71
CA ALA A 4 9.34 -10.28 5.93
C ALA A 4 8.06 -9.43 5.75
N LEU A 5 6.92 -10.06 5.42
CA LEU A 5 5.61 -9.40 5.26
C LEU A 5 4.97 -9.20 6.64
N GLY A 6 5.61 -8.38 7.48
CA GLY A 6 5.18 -8.09 8.86
C GLY A 6 3.85 -7.36 9.01
N GLY A 7 3.01 -7.29 7.98
CA GLY A 7 1.67 -6.72 8.08
C GLY A 7 0.76 -7.36 7.06
N LYS A 8 -0.19 -8.18 7.53
CA LYS A 8 -1.30 -8.75 6.72
C LYS A 8 -1.92 -7.69 5.80
N LEU A 9 -2.11 -6.50 6.34
CA LEU A 9 -2.67 -5.33 5.66
C LEU A 9 -1.89 -4.86 4.41
N LYS A 10 -0.58 -5.11 4.29
CA LYS A 10 0.18 -4.67 3.10
C LYS A 10 -0.23 -5.45 1.85
N ILE A 11 -0.55 -6.73 1.99
CA ILE A 11 -0.99 -7.57 0.88
C ILE A 11 -2.45 -7.26 0.56
N ASP A 12 -3.27 -7.10 1.60
CA ASP A 12 -4.70 -6.78 1.48
C ASP A 12 -4.95 -5.43 0.76
N PHE A 13 -3.95 -4.52 0.76
CA PHE A 13 -3.98 -3.26 0.00
C PHE A 13 -3.60 -3.40 -1.48
N ILE A 14 -2.92 -4.49 -1.86
CA ILE A 14 -2.41 -4.72 -3.23
C ILE A 14 -3.31 -5.67 -4.00
N ASP A 15 -3.95 -6.62 -3.32
CA ASP A 15 -4.86 -7.60 -3.93
C ASP A 15 -6.33 -7.14 -3.96
N ASP A 16 -6.58 -5.86 -3.69
CA ASP A 16 -7.89 -5.23 -3.62
C ASP A 16 -8.85 -5.80 -2.55
N THR A 17 -8.33 -6.56 -1.57
CA THR A 17 -9.13 -7.01 -0.41
C THR A 17 -9.64 -5.83 0.41
N ILE A 18 -8.86 -4.74 0.50
CA ILE A 18 -9.27 -3.46 1.09
C ILE A 18 -9.73 -2.53 -0.06
N PRO A 19 -11.04 -2.32 -0.25
CA PRO A 19 -11.52 -1.52 -1.36
C PRO A 19 -11.17 -0.05 -1.19
N ILE A 20 -10.96 0.63 -2.32
CA ILE A 20 -10.79 2.07 -2.38
C ILE A 20 -12.09 2.73 -1.89
N PRO A 21 -12.06 3.61 -0.88
CA PRO A 21 -13.24 4.32 -0.42
C PRO A 21 -13.82 5.18 -1.55
N THR A 22 -15.13 5.06 -1.80
CA THR A 22 -15.80 5.72 -2.93
C THR A 22 -15.90 7.24 -2.76
N ASN A 23 -15.90 7.72 -1.52
CA ASN A 23 -16.03 9.14 -1.21
C ASN A 23 -14.73 9.67 -0.57
N PRO A 24 -14.04 10.63 -1.22
CA PRO A 24 -12.81 11.22 -0.69
C PRO A 24 -13.01 12.08 0.56
N PHE A 25 -14.25 12.45 0.89
CA PHE A 25 -14.58 13.22 2.09
C PHE A 25 -14.92 12.34 3.31
N ASP A 26 -14.99 11.03 3.13
CA ASP A 26 -15.29 10.13 4.23
C ASP A 26 -14.08 9.97 5.17
N PRO A 27 -14.29 9.95 6.50
CA PRO A 27 -13.22 9.67 7.47
C PRO A 27 -12.31 8.46 7.13
N PRO A 28 -12.83 7.31 6.65
CA PRO A 28 -11.99 6.18 6.24
C PRO A 28 -11.06 6.47 5.06
N TYR A 29 -11.36 7.43 4.17
CA TYR A 29 -10.50 7.77 3.04
C TYR A 29 -9.14 8.30 3.51
N ARG A 30 -9.11 9.12 4.57
CA ARG A 30 -7.85 9.63 5.12
C ARG A 30 -6.95 8.51 5.63
N SER A 31 -7.51 7.56 6.38
CA SER A 31 -6.77 6.40 6.89
C SER A 31 -6.31 5.49 5.76
N TRP A 32 -7.18 5.25 4.78
CA TRP A 32 -6.85 4.47 3.59
C TRP A 32 -5.69 5.09 2.81
N ASN A 33 -5.75 6.40 2.55
CA ASN A 33 -4.72 7.14 1.83
C ASN A 33 -3.37 7.08 2.54
N HIS A 34 -3.35 7.26 3.87
CA HIS A 34 -2.13 7.15 4.66
C HIS A 34 -1.49 5.74 4.53
N CYS A 35 -2.29 4.68 4.67
CA CYS A 35 -1.82 3.32 4.46
C CYS A 35 -1.32 3.09 3.03
N ASN A 36 -2.02 3.61 2.03
CA ASN A 36 -1.63 3.52 0.63
C ASN A 36 -0.26 4.16 0.38
N MET A 37 0.02 5.33 0.97
CA MET A 37 1.35 5.97 0.88
C MET A 37 2.47 5.12 1.51
N LEU A 38 2.20 4.46 2.64
CA LEU A 38 3.16 3.56 3.28
C LEU A 38 3.45 2.32 2.44
N VAL A 39 2.43 1.76 1.81
CA VAL A 39 2.57 0.62 0.88
C VAL A 39 3.40 1.04 -0.33
N HIS A 40 3.10 2.20 -0.92
CA HIS A 40 3.84 2.73 -2.06
C HIS A 40 5.31 2.98 -1.71
N SER A 41 5.60 3.65 -0.59
CA SER A 41 6.96 3.86 -0.11
C SER A 41 7.69 2.54 0.13
N TRP A 42 7.02 1.56 0.74
CA TRP A 42 7.61 0.24 0.94
C TRP A 42 7.97 -0.46 -0.37
N ILE A 43 7.09 -0.43 -1.38
CA ILE A 43 7.36 -1.02 -2.69
C ILE A 43 8.59 -0.34 -3.31
N MET A 44 8.62 1.00 -3.35
CA MET A 44 9.73 1.76 -3.92
C MET A 44 11.06 1.48 -3.22
N ASN A 45 11.05 1.28 -1.90
CA ASN A 45 12.25 0.95 -1.12
C ASN A 45 12.63 -0.55 -1.16
N SER A 46 11.78 -1.41 -1.73
CA SER A 46 12.01 -2.87 -1.80
C SER A 46 12.36 -3.36 -3.20
N VAL A 47 12.20 -2.53 -4.23
CA VAL A 47 12.59 -2.83 -5.61
C VAL A 47 13.97 -2.25 -5.91
N SER A 48 14.66 -2.77 -6.93
CA SER A 48 15.93 -2.20 -7.37
C SER A 48 15.73 -0.84 -8.03
N ASP A 49 16.75 0.03 -7.97
CA ASP A 49 16.69 1.39 -8.52
C ASP A 49 16.29 1.43 -10.00
N SER A 50 16.69 0.42 -10.79
CA SER A 50 16.30 0.28 -12.18
C SER A 50 14.80 0.15 -12.39
N ILE A 51 14.09 -0.47 -11.45
CA ILE A 51 12.63 -0.66 -11.48
C ILE A 51 11.94 0.56 -10.85
N ALA A 52 12.53 1.14 -9.80
CA ALA A 52 12.00 2.34 -9.14
C ALA A 52 12.03 3.60 -10.02
N GLN A 53 12.94 3.68 -10.99
CA GLN A 53 13.16 4.86 -11.85
C GLN A 53 12.68 4.69 -13.30
N SER A 54 11.98 3.59 -13.61
CA SER A 54 11.43 3.32 -14.95
C SER A 54 10.15 4.10 -15.25
#